data_AF-A0A366ZG13-F1
#
_entry.id   AF-A0A366ZG13-F1
#
_cell.length_a   1.000
_cell.length_b   1.000
_cell.length_c   1.000
_cell.angle_alpha   90.00
_cell.angle_beta   90.00
_cell.angle_gamma   90.00
#
_symmetry.space_group_name_H-M   'P 1'
#
loop_
_entity.id
_entity.type
_entity.pdbx_description
1 polymer ?
#
loop_
_entity_poly.entity_id
_entity_poly.type
_entity_poly.pdbx_seq_one_letter_code
_entity_poly.pdbx_strand_id
1 'polypeptide(L)'
;MTTSSPPGAAEQALLTEYETYDQHVDVVSALEWLFTDPAVKGMPATVSHFERFPRIPVAGKRDPLTPDFTVLFSDGSAVIGEIAKLALHENSLDKVCAQIGGYAVLDRVPDGRGGLAAVSHLDVMLLVEAQVGLPAIRRVIKERYLDPEHPYKPPRPPCIGQFFRTESVYTLQRLPDPDNGVLYSGQREPHIGARLDEGLNIKASHFVATKAHRAFINDPIKPLYLATHLWTRTWPTQFGGGREDITVEEKATTTLLQKQYGVGGITVVRRALELLERAGLAANQGDGTWIVSRKLLGRSGERDVHKIIARRATTKPTRLVPRRPAPKSAASQDTLF
;
A
#
# COMPACT_ATOMS: atom_id res chain seq x y z
N MET A 1 -13.39 -22.78 23.88
CA MET A 1 -12.48 -22.00 24.74
C MET A 1 -11.69 -21.07 23.86
N THR A 2 -12.12 -19.82 23.73
CA THR A 2 -11.41 -18.79 22.96
C THR A 2 -10.36 -18.15 23.86
N THR A 3 -9.09 -18.46 23.61
CA THR A 3 -7.97 -17.78 24.23
C THR A 3 -7.98 -16.32 23.78
N SER A 4 -8.45 -15.42 24.65
CA SER A 4 -8.35 -13.99 24.40
C SER A 4 -6.88 -13.60 24.46
N SER A 5 -6.30 -13.23 23.32
CA SER A 5 -4.96 -12.65 23.27
C SER A 5 -4.86 -11.47 24.26
N PRO A 6 -3.71 -11.28 24.94
CA PRO A 6 -3.55 -10.18 25.88
C PRO A 6 -3.85 -8.84 25.19
N PRO A 7 -4.50 -7.87 25.87
CA PRO A 7 -4.97 -6.62 25.26
C PRO A 7 -3.91 -5.87 24.44
N GLY A 8 -2.64 -5.90 24.87
CA GLY A 8 -1.53 -5.27 24.16
C GLY A 8 -1.12 -5.96 22.85
N ALA A 9 -1.33 -7.28 22.71
CA ALA A 9 -0.97 -8.00 21.49
C ALA A 9 -1.90 -7.65 20.32
N ALA A 10 -3.19 -7.44 20.59
CA ALA A 10 -4.15 -7.04 19.56
C ALA A 10 -3.93 -5.61 19.08
N GLU A 11 -3.59 -4.69 20.01
CA GLU A 11 -3.24 -3.31 19.66
C GLU A 11 -1.98 -3.27 18.80
N GLN A 12 -0.92 -3.96 19.23
CA GLN A 12 0.34 -4.02 18.49
C GLN A 12 0.18 -4.63 17.10
N ALA A 13 -0.67 -5.66 16.94
CA ALA A 13 -0.96 -6.25 15.64
C ALA A 13 -1.60 -5.22 14.68
N LEU A 14 -2.60 -4.46 15.15
CA LEU A 14 -3.23 -3.41 14.35
C LEU A 14 -2.24 -2.32 13.93
N LEU A 15 -1.38 -1.88 14.86
CA LEU A 15 -0.36 -0.87 14.60
C LEU A 15 0.68 -1.35 13.61
N THR A 16 1.17 -2.59 13.76
CA THR A 16 2.16 -3.19 12.86
C THR A 16 1.61 -3.30 11.44
N GLU A 17 0.36 -3.78 11.29
CA GLU A 17 -0.29 -3.85 9.97
C GLU A 17 -0.48 -2.48 9.34
N TYR A 18 -0.89 -1.49 10.13
CA TYR A 18 -1.02 -0.10 9.69
C TYR A 18 0.32 0.46 9.21
N GLU A 19 1.34 0.38 10.05
CA GLU A 19 2.68 0.92 9.78
C GLU A 19 3.29 0.29 8.54
N THR A 20 3.15 -1.02 8.38
CA THR A 20 3.74 -1.68 7.21
C THR A 20 3.01 -1.27 5.92
N TYR A 21 1.68 -1.19 5.94
CA TYR A 21 0.91 -0.75 4.77
C TYR A 21 1.24 0.71 4.42
N ASP A 22 1.28 1.58 5.43
CA ASP A 22 1.61 3.01 5.28
C ASP A 22 3.04 3.21 4.74
N GLN A 23 4.00 2.41 5.22
CA GLN A 23 5.38 2.44 4.75
C GLN A 23 5.51 2.03 3.28
N HIS A 24 4.76 1.01 2.83
CA HIS A 24 4.74 0.64 1.41
C HIS A 24 4.14 1.74 0.55
N VAL A 25 3.04 2.37 1.01
CA VAL A 25 2.47 3.55 0.34
C VAL A 25 3.52 4.66 0.24
N ASP A 26 4.30 4.90 1.28
CA ASP A 26 5.34 5.92 1.30
C ASP A 26 6.47 5.65 0.32
N VAL A 27 6.98 4.41 0.26
CA VAL A 27 8.06 4.04 -0.66
C VAL A 27 7.63 4.26 -2.11
N VAL A 28 6.42 3.80 -2.49
CA VAL A 28 5.92 4.02 -3.86
C VAL A 28 5.66 5.50 -4.13
N SER A 29 5.13 6.25 -3.15
CA SER A 29 4.88 7.69 -3.29
C SER A 29 6.18 8.50 -3.41
N ALA A 30 7.23 8.10 -2.71
CA ALA A 30 8.56 8.71 -2.79
C ALA A 30 9.19 8.49 -4.18
N LEU A 31 9.02 7.29 -4.74
CA LEU A 31 9.48 6.98 -6.10
C LEU A 31 8.64 7.69 -7.16
N GLU A 32 7.31 7.72 -7.02
CA GLU A 32 6.44 8.49 -7.91
C GLU A 32 6.87 9.96 -7.92
N TRP A 33 7.04 10.58 -6.75
CA TRP A 33 7.55 11.94 -6.64
C TRP A 33 8.90 12.10 -7.35
N LEU A 34 9.86 11.20 -7.09
CA LEU A 34 11.19 11.24 -7.71
C LEU A 34 11.12 11.24 -9.25
N PHE A 35 10.22 10.44 -9.81
CA PHE A 35 10.11 10.23 -11.26
C PHE A 35 9.16 11.20 -11.96
N THR A 36 8.28 11.91 -11.24
CA THR A 36 7.21 12.71 -11.87
C THR A 36 7.21 14.17 -11.47
N ASP A 37 7.81 14.54 -10.33
CA ASP A 37 7.74 15.91 -9.82
C ASP A 37 8.77 16.81 -10.53
N PRO A 38 8.35 17.90 -11.23
CA PRO A 38 9.26 18.80 -11.94
C PRO A 38 10.33 19.45 -11.07
N ALA A 39 10.15 19.51 -9.74
CA ALA A 39 11.15 20.01 -8.81
C ALA A 39 12.38 19.08 -8.69
N VAL A 40 12.26 17.82 -9.11
CA VAL A 40 13.36 16.86 -9.10
C VAL A 40 14.23 17.10 -10.34
N LYS A 41 15.47 17.56 -10.12
CA LYS A 41 16.40 17.89 -11.20
C LYS A 41 16.68 16.66 -12.09
N GLY A 42 16.30 16.78 -13.36
CA GLY A 42 16.64 15.87 -14.47
C GLY A 42 15.84 14.56 -14.52
N MET A 43 15.50 13.96 -13.38
CA MET A 43 14.88 12.62 -13.36
C MET A 43 13.55 12.54 -14.14
N PRO A 44 12.58 13.46 -13.98
CA PRO A 44 11.31 13.38 -14.71
C PRO A 44 11.47 13.48 -16.23
N ALA A 45 12.49 14.20 -16.72
CA ALA A 45 12.75 14.31 -18.15
C ALA A 45 13.21 12.98 -18.78
N THR A 46 13.66 12.03 -17.97
CA THR A 46 14.02 10.68 -18.43
C THR A 46 12.81 9.74 -18.50
N VAL A 47 11.68 10.11 -17.90
CA VAL A 47 10.52 9.25 -17.71
C VAL A 47 9.46 9.58 -18.75
N SER A 48 9.02 8.55 -19.48
CA SER A 48 7.85 8.62 -20.36
C SER A 48 6.57 8.42 -19.56
N HIS A 49 6.55 7.41 -18.67
CA HIS A 49 5.40 7.12 -17.81
C HIS A 49 5.80 6.46 -16.49
N PHE A 50 5.12 6.82 -15.41
CA PHE A 50 5.17 6.15 -14.12
C PHE A 50 3.77 5.63 -13.79
N GLU A 51 3.64 4.32 -13.57
CA GLU A 51 2.36 3.70 -13.22
C GLU A 51 2.44 3.08 -11.83
N ARG A 52 1.39 3.28 -11.03
CA ARG A 52 1.24 2.65 -9.71
C ARG A 52 0.32 1.46 -9.79
N PHE A 53 0.77 0.34 -9.23
CA PHE A 53 -0.02 -0.86 -9.11
C PHE A 53 -0.68 -1.33 -10.42
N PRO A 54 0.04 -1.34 -11.55
CA PRO A 54 -0.58 -1.72 -12.81
C PRO A 54 -1.04 -3.18 -12.80
N ARG A 55 -2.02 -3.47 -13.65
CA ARG A 55 -2.44 -4.83 -13.96
C ARG A 55 -1.98 -5.15 -15.37
N ILE A 56 -0.88 -5.89 -15.50
CA ILE A 56 -0.26 -6.20 -16.78
C ILE A 56 -0.79 -7.57 -17.24
N PRO A 57 -1.64 -7.64 -18.28
CA PRO A 57 -2.09 -8.91 -18.82
C PRO A 57 -0.91 -9.68 -19.43
N VAL A 58 -0.88 -11.00 -19.21
CA VAL A 58 0.13 -11.89 -19.79
C VAL A 58 -0.56 -12.92 -20.65
N ALA A 59 -0.11 -13.08 -21.89
CA ALA A 59 -0.68 -14.05 -22.82
C ALA A 59 -0.69 -15.46 -22.21
N GLY A 60 -1.84 -16.14 -22.28
CA GLY A 60 -2.01 -17.48 -21.73
C GLY A 60 -2.14 -17.57 -20.20
N LYS A 61 -2.11 -16.44 -19.47
CA LYS A 61 -2.42 -16.40 -18.03
C LYS A 61 -3.76 -15.73 -17.78
N ARG A 62 -4.55 -16.33 -16.88
CA ARG A 62 -5.84 -15.77 -16.45
C ARG A 62 -5.66 -14.51 -15.61
N ASP A 63 -4.72 -14.56 -14.67
CA ASP A 63 -4.49 -13.46 -13.74
C ASP A 63 -3.36 -12.56 -14.26
N PRO A 64 -3.56 -11.23 -14.25
CA PRO A 64 -2.52 -10.28 -14.65
C PRO A 64 -1.40 -10.26 -13.62
N LEU A 65 -0.22 -9.84 -14.07
CA LEU A 65 0.88 -9.49 -13.21
C LEU A 65 0.63 -8.12 -12.56
N THR A 66 0.90 -8.01 -11.25
CA THR A 66 0.58 -6.81 -10.46
C THR A 66 1.80 -6.29 -9.70
N PRO A 67 2.80 -5.70 -10.38
CA PRO A 67 3.92 -5.08 -9.68
C PRO A 67 3.45 -3.86 -8.90
N ASP A 68 4.23 -3.42 -7.92
CA ASP A 68 3.92 -2.22 -7.14
C ASP A 68 4.01 -0.93 -7.96
N PHE A 69 4.93 -0.89 -8.91
CA PHE A 69 5.01 0.19 -9.89
C PHE A 69 5.77 -0.24 -11.14
N THR A 70 5.60 0.54 -12.21
CA THR A 70 6.45 0.47 -13.40
C THR A 70 6.91 1.86 -13.79
N VAL A 71 8.14 1.94 -14.30
CA VAL A 71 8.70 3.15 -14.90
C VAL A 71 9.04 2.84 -16.34
N LEU A 72 8.38 3.50 -17.28
CA LEU A 72 8.76 3.50 -18.70
C LEU A 72 9.62 4.74 -18.94
N PHE A 73 10.84 4.55 -19.40
CA PHE A 73 11.75 5.64 -19.72
C PHE A 73 11.57 6.11 -21.18
N SER A 74 12.03 7.34 -21.44
CA SER A 74 11.93 7.97 -22.76
C SER A 74 12.78 7.29 -23.84
N ASP A 75 13.79 6.49 -23.46
CA ASP A 75 14.59 5.67 -24.37
C ASP A 75 14.01 4.28 -24.65
N GLY A 76 12.79 3.99 -24.17
CA GLY A 76 12.08 2.74 -24.41
C GLY A 76 12.50 1.59 -23.49
N SER A 77 13.41 1.80 -22.55
CA SER A 77 13.65 0.84 -21.47
C SER A 77 12.68 1.03 -20.32
N ALA A 78 12.59 0.03 -19.42
CA ALA A 78 11.70 0.11 -18.28
C ALA A 78 12.25 -0.57 -17.02
N VAL A 79 11.70 -0.16 -15.87
CA VAL A 79 11.90 -0.79 -14.57
C VAL A 79 10.56 -1.25 -14.05
N ILE A 80 10.50 -2.49 -13.56
CA ILE A 80 9.38 -3.02 -12.78
C ILE A 80 9.80 -3.09 -11.33
N GLY A 81 9.02 -2.45 -10.46
CA GLY A 81 9.27 -2.39 -9.03
C GLY A 81 8.37 -3.31 -8.23
N GLU A 82 8.96 -3.99 -7.26
CA GLU A 82 8.25 -4.83 -6.28
C GLU A 82 8.79 -4.56 -4.88
N ILE A 83 7.90 -4.33 -3.91
CA ILE A 83 8.21 -4.17 -2.49
C ILE A 83 7.91 -5.50 -1.80
N ALA A 84 8.94 -6.28 -1.52
CA ALA A 84 8.76 -7.60 -0.93
C ALA A 84 8.93 -7.60 0.59
N LYS A 85 7.94 -8.19 1.27
CA LYS A 85 8.13 -8.71 2.63
C LYS A 85 8.72 -10.10 2.54
N LEU A 86 10.04 -10.18 2.54
CA LEU A 86 10.71 -11.48 2.56
C LEU A 86 10.53 -12.13 3.93
N ALA A 87 9.51 -13.00 4.04
CA ALA A 87 9.37 -13.87 5.19
C ALA A 87 10.51 -14.89 5.21
N LEU A 88 10.97 -15.23 6.42
CA LEU A 88 12.06 -16.19 6.63
C LEU A 88 11.71 -17.63 6.21
N HIS A 89 10.48 -17.92 5.82
CA HIS A 89 10.04 -19.27 5.40
C HIS A 89 10.07 -19.46 3.86
N GLU A 90 10.45 -20.66 3.41
CA GLU A 90 10.69 -21.03 1.99
C GLU A 90 9.51 -20.72 1.05
N ASN A 91 8.28 -21.09 1.43
CA ASN A 91 7.09 -20.85 0.57
C ASN A 91 6.83 -19.38 0.21
N SER A 92 7.34 -18.42 0.99
CA SER A 92 7.22 -16.99 0.63
C SER A 92 8.20 -16.62 -0.45
N LEU A 93 9.38 -17.23 -0.40
CA LEU A 93 10.48 -16.88 -1.26
C LEU A 93 10.27 -17.42 -2.68
N ASP A 94 9.76 -18.64 -2.82
CA ASP A 94 9.43 -19.20 -4.14
C ASP A 94 8.36 -18.36 -4.84
N LYS A 95 7.39 -17.83 -4.09
CA LYS A 95 6.39 -16.89 -4.63
C LYS A 95 7.03 -15.60 -5.12
N VAL A 96 7.94 -15.01 -4.33
CA VAL A 96 8.69 -13.81 -4.71
C VAL A 96 9.54 -14.08 -5.96
N CYS A 97 10.28 -15.19 -6.00
CA CYS A 97 11.06 -15.60 -7.17
C CYS A 97 10.18 -15.83 -8.41
N ALA A 98 9.03 -16.51 -8.27
CA ALA A 98 8.09 -16.71 -9.38
C ALA A 98 7.52 -15.38 -9.90
N GLN A 99 7.21 -14.44 -9.01
CA GLN A 99 6.71 -13.11 -9.35
C GLN A 99 7.78 -12.28 -10.07
N ILE A 100 9.00 -12.21 -9.54
CA ILE A 100 10.14 -11.54 -10.18
C ILE A 100 10.47 -12.17 -11.53
N GLY A 101 10.47 -13.51 -11.62
CA GLY A 101 10.70 -14.23 -12.86
C GLY A 101 9.63 -13.92 -13.91
N GLY A 102 8.38 -13.78 -13.49
CA GLY A 102 7.28 -13.34 -14.34
C GLY A 102 7.44 -11.92 -14.86
N TYR A 103 7.95 -11.00 -14.03
CA TYR A 103 8.23 -9.63 -14.44
C TYR A 103 9.39 -9.54 -15.42
N ALA A 104 10.47 -10.28 -15.17
CA ALA A 104 11.72 -10.18 -15.92
C ALA A 104 11.61 -10.59 -17.41
N VAL A 105 10.50 -11.20 -17.81
CA VAL A 105 10.24 -11.65 -19.19
C VAL A 105 9.16 -10.84 -19.90
N LEU A 106 8.65 -9.78 -19.28
CA LEU A 106 7.70 -8.88 -19.94
C LEU A 106 8.36 -8.15 -21.09
N ASP A 107 7.67 -8.08 -22.22
CA ASP A 107 8.07 -7.35 -23.42
C ASP A 107 7.31 -6.03 -23.57
N ARG A 108 6.33 -5.78 -22.69
CA ARG A 108 5.50 -4.58 -22.67
C ARG A 108 5.15 -4.12 -21.26
N VAL A 109 5.05 -2.80 -21.08
CA VAL A 109 4.67 -2.14 -19.81
C VAL A 109 3.65 -1.02 -20.06
N PRO A 110 2.88 -0.57 -19.05
CA PRO A 110 1.92 0.53 -19.20
C PRO A 110 2.52 1.80 -19.80
N ASP A 111 1.78 2.46 -20.69
CA ASP A 111 2.21 3.66 -21.43
C ASP A 111 1.50 4.96 -20.99
N GLY A 112 0.63 4.89 -19.98
CA GLY A 112 -0.16 6.01 -19.47
C GLY A 112 -1.37 6.41 -20.33
N ARG A 113 -1.58 5.77 -21.48
CA ARG A 113 -2.71 6.02 -22.40
C ARG A 113 -3.77 4.93 -22.33
N GLY A 114 -3.70 4.09 -21.28
CA GLY A 114 -4.52 2.89 -21.14
C GLY A 114 -4.03 1.71 -21.98
N GLY A 115 -2.85 1.83 -22.61
CA GLY A 115 -2.22 0.79 -23.41
C GLY A 115 -0.96 0.21 -22.75
N LEU A 116 -0.25 -0.62 -23.52
CA LEU A 116 1.07 -1.13 -23.18
C LEU A 116 2.06 -0.77 -24.29
N ALA A 117 3.22 -0.21 -23.94
CA ALA A 117 4.32 0.06 -24.85
C ALA A 117 5.32 -1.10 -24.85
N ALA A 118 5.90 -1.40 -26.02
CA ALA A 118 7.02 -2.35 -26.11
C ALA A 118 8.26 -1.79 -25.39
N VAL A 119 9.01 -2.67 -24.73
CA VAL A 119 10.25 -2.30 -24.04
C VAL A 119 11.45 -2.93 -24.72
N SER A 120 12.48 -2.12 -24.96
CA SER A 120 13.76 -2.60 -25.53
C SER A 120 14.62 -3.30 -24.48
N HIS A 121 14.41 -2.94 -23.21
CA HIS A 121 15.17 -3.43 -22.07
C HIS A 121 14.33 -3.33 -20.80
N LEU A 122 14.35 -4.37 -19.96
CA LEU A 122 13.53 -4.43 -18.76
C LEU A 122 14.31 -4.91 -17.53
N ASP A 123 14.40 -4.08 -16.50
CA ASP A 123 14.97 -4.48 -15.21
C ASP A 123 13.88 -4.69 -14.16
N VAL A 124 14.13 -5.61 -13.24
CA VAL A 124 13.30 -5.79 -12.04
C VAL A 124 14.04 -5.21 -10.85
N MET A 125 13.41 -4.26 -10.16
CA MET A 125 13.88 -3.69 -8.90
C MET A 125 13.09 -4.29 -7.74
N LEU A 126 13.76 -5.06 -6.90
CA LEU A 126 13.18 -5.62 -5.68
C LEU A 126 13.57 -4.74 -4.50
N LEU A 127 12.60 -4.06 -3.90
CA LEU A 127 12.76 -3.23 -2.72
C LEU A 127 12.40 -4.02 -1.47
N VAL A 128 13.28 -4.01 -0.49
CA VAL A 128 13.09 -4.71 0.78
C VAL A 128 13.47 -3.82 1.95
N GLU A 129 12.94 -4.08 3.14
CA GLU A 129 13.39 -3.36 4.33
C GLU A 129 14.87 -3.67 4.62
N ALA A 130 15.63 -2.68 5.11
CA ALA A 130 17.06 -2.84 5.38
C ALA A 130 17.40 -4.06 6.26
N GLN A 131 16.54 -4.39 7.24
CA GLN A 131 16.71 -5.56 8.09
C GLN A 131 16.72 -6.91 7.34
N VAL A 132 16.12 -6.97 6.15
CA VAL A 132 16.08 -8.19 5.31
C VAL A 132 16.93 -8.07 4.04
N GLY A 133 17.69 -6.99 3.87
CA GLY A 133 18.51 -6.76 2.68
C GLY A 133 19.54 -7.87 2.40
N LEU A 134 20.43 -8.14 3.36
CA LEU A 134 21.42 -9.22 3.21
C LEU A 134 20.78 -10.62 3.06
N PRO A 135 19.73 -10.98 3.85
CA PRO A 135 18.94 -12.17 3.59
C PRO A 135 18.37 -12.23 2.16
N ALA A 136 17.91 -11.12 1.60
CA ALA A 136 17.37 -11.08 0.24
C ALA A 136 18.43 -11.44 -0.80
N ILE A 137 19.63 -10.87 -0.70
CA ILE A 137 20.76 -11.18 -1.59
C ILE A 137 21.10 -12.66 -1.50
N ARG A 138 21.35 -13.16 -0.29
CA ARG A 138 21.71 -14.56 -0.08
C ARG A 138 20.64 -15.48 -0.66
N ARG A 139 19.38 -15.21 -0.34
CA ARG A 139 18.30 -16.12 -0.66
C ARG A 139 17.89 -16.00 -2.12
N VAL A 140 17.55 -14.82 -2.64
CA VAL A 140 17.08 -14.64 -4.03
C VAL A 140 18.20 -14.83 -5.04
N ILE A 141 19.38 -14.24 -4.79
CA ILE A 141 20.48 -14.27 -5.76
C ILE A 141 21.31 -15.54 -5.58
N LYS A 142 21.94 -15.74 -4.42
CA LYS A 142 22.97 -16.78 -4.27
C LYS A 142 22.39 -18.19 -4.23
N GLU A 143 21.29 -18.38 -3.51
CA GLU A 143 20.67 -19.70 -3.32
C GLU A 143 19.64 -20.06 -4.41
N ARG A 144 19.11 -19.09 -5.19
CA ARG A 144 18.15 -19.39 -6.28
C ARG A 144 18.65 -19.00 -7.67
N TYR A 145 18.98 -17.73 -7.90
CA TYR A 145 19.38 -17.28 -9.25
C TYR A 145 20.66 -17.98 -9.75
N LEU A 146 21.70 -17.99 -8.89
CA LEU A 146 23.00 -18.57 -9.20
C LEU A 146 23.03 -20.11 -9.13
N ASP A 147 22.07 -20.74 -8.47
CA ASP A 147 21.96 -22.20 -8.44
C ASP A 147 21.53 -22.71 -9.83
N PRO A 148 22.37 -23.44 -10.59
CA PRO A 148 22.06 -23.90 -11.95
C PRO A 148 20.84 -24.81 -12.01
N GLU A 149 20.54 -25.56 -10.94
CA GLU A 149 19.45 -26.54 -10.90
C GLU A 149 18.10 -25.93 -10.47
N HIS A 150 18.12 -24.70 -9.97
CA HIS A 150 16.91 -24.04 -9.48
C HIS A 150 16.05 -23.48 -10.64
N PRO A 151 14.70 -23.62 -10.62
CA PRO A 151 13.82 -23.18 -11.71
C PRO A 151 13.72 -21.65 -11.88
N TYR A 152 14.13 -20.88 -10.88
CA TYR A 152 14.16 -19.41 -10.94
C TYR A 152 15.32 -18.92 -11.83
N LYS A 153 15.01 -18.64 -13.09
CA LYS A 153 15.97 -18.21 -14.12
C LYS A 153 15.50 -16.97 -14.88
N PRO A 154 15.33 -15.80 -14.22
CA PRO A 154 15.16 -14.56 -14.95
C PRO A 154 16.38 -14.33 -15.88
N PRO A 155 16.23 -13.66 -17.03
CA PRO A 155 17.34 -13.43 -17.96
C PRO A 155 18.54 -12.72 -17.32
N ARG A 156 18.29 -11.89 -16.30
CA ARG A 156 19.27 -11.07 -15.59
C ARG A 156 18.92 -11.04 -14.09
N PRO A 157 19.90 -10.86 -13.20
CA PRO A 157 19.63 -10.79 -11.77
C PRO A 157 18.77 -9.54 -11.48
N PRO A 158 17.77 -9.63 -10.58
CA PRO A 158 17.06 -8.44 -10.13
C PRO A 158 18.01 -7.50 -9.39
N CYS A 159 17.75 -6.20 -9.47
CA CYS A 159 18.41 -5.20 -8.65
C CYS A 159 17.73 -5.14 -7.28
N ILE A 160 18.39 -5.67 -6.26
CA ILE A 160 17.89 -5.63 -4.88
C ILE A 160 18.32 -4.31 -4.23
N GLY A 161 17.33 -3.47 -3.97
CA GLY A 161 17.45 -2.26 -3.16
C GLY A 161 16.88 -2.48 -1.77
N GLN A 162 17.48 -1.84 -0.77
CA GLN A 162 16.94 -1.75 0.57
C GLN A 162 16.38 -0.36 0.84
N PHE A 163 15.37 -0.29 1.70
CA PHE A 163 14.88 0.95 2.24
C PHE A 163 14.82 0.93 3.77
N PHE A 164 15.05 2.11 4.36
CA PHE A 164 14.74 2.37 5.75
C PHE A 164 14.19 3.79 5.87
N ARG A 165 13.49 4.05 6.98
CA ARG A 165 12.87 5.34 7.24
C ARG A 165 13.24 5.87 8.61
N THR A 166 13.39 7.18 8.67
CA THR A 166 13.31 7.97 9.90
C THR A 166 11.99 8.76 9.87
N GLU A 167 11.71 9.55 10.90
CA GLU A 167 10.49 10.39 10.93
C GLU A 167 10.40 11.37 9.75
N SER A 168 11.53 11.76 9.16
CA SER A 168 11.59 12.82 8.14
C SER A 168 12.19 12.40 6.80
N VAL A 169 12.87 11.25 6.73
CA VAL A 169 13.64 10.84 5.54
C VAL A 169 13.44 9.36 5.27
N TYR A 170 13.22 9.05 4.00
CA TYR A 170 13.25 7.72 3.41
C TYR A 170 14.55 7.57 2.65
N THR A 171 15.33 6.56 2.99
CA THR A 171 16.58 6.24 2.29
C THR A 171 16.38 4.98 1.49
N LEU A 172 16.69 5.03 0.20
CA LEU A 172 16.71 3.88 -0.71
C LEU A 172 18.14 3.66 -1.20
N GLN A 173 18.63 2.43 -1.11
CA GLN A 173 20.01 2.12 -1.45
C GLN A 173 20.12 0.75 -2.12
N ARG A 174 20.90 0.63 -3.19
CA ARG A 174 21.25 -0.68 -3.74
C ARG A 174 22.23 -1.39 -2.80
N LEU A 175 22.01 -2.68 -2.54
CA LEU A 175 22.97 -3.44 -1.74
C LEU A 175 24.28 -3.64 -2.52
N PRO A 176 25.45 -3.33 -1.93
CA PRO A 176 26.75 -3.41 -2.58
C PRO A 176 27.28 -4.85 -2.60
N ASP A 177 26.58 -5.74 -3.29
CA ASP A 177 27.02 -7.11 -3.55
C ASP A 177 27.32 -7.25 -5.06
N PRO A 178 28.46 -7.87 -5.45
CA PRO A 178 28.85 -7.99 -6.86
C PRO A 178 27.89 -8.83 -7.71
N ASP A 179 27.15 -9.75 -7.09
CA ASP A 179 26.16 -10.59 -7.78
C ASP A 179 24.79 -9.90 -7.90
N ASN A 180 24.60 -8.76 -7.21
CA ASN A 180 23.36 -8.01 -7.25
C ASN A 180 23.17 -7.36 -8.63
N GLY A 181 21.95 -7.39 -9.14
CA GLY A 181 21.64 -6.73 -10.42
C GLY A 181 21.87 -5.23 -10.36
N VAL A 182 22.14 -4.66 -11.54
CA VAL A 182 22.29 -3.21 -11.74
C VAL A 182 21.20 -2.76 -12.70
N LEU A 183 20.57 -1.63 -12.40
CA LEU A 183 19.60 -1.02 -13.31
C LEU A 183 20.34 -0.48 -14.53
N TYR A 184 19.83 -0.75 -15.71
CA TYR A 184 20.40 -0.27 -16.95
C TYR A 184 20.36 1.25 -17.02
N SER A 185 21.45 1.86 -17.47
CA SER A 185 21.57 3.30 -17.58
C SER A 185 21.06 3.87 -18.89
N GLY A 186 21.20 3.12 -19.98
CA GLY A 186 20.92 3.64 -21.32
C GLY A 186 21.69 4.95 -21.56
N GLN A 187 21.00 5.93 -22.10
CA GLN A 187 21.54 7.29 -22.34
C GLN A 187 20.99 8.32 -21.33
N ARG A 188 20.45 7.86 -20.19
CA ARG A 188 19.74 8.72 -19.23
C ARG A 188 20.70 9.43 -18.29
N GLU A 189 20.50 10.74 -18.14
CA GLU A 189 21.16 11.55 -17.12
C GLU A 189 20.13 12.42 -16.39
N PRO A 190 19.93 12.28 -15.07
CA PRO A 190 20.59 11.33 -14.17
C PRO A 190 20.05 9.89 -14.28
N HIS A 191 20.90 8.91 -14.01
CA HIS A 191 20.53 7.50 -13.91
C HIS A 191 20.06 7.11 -12.49
N ILE A 192 18.92 6.42 -12.37
CA ILE A 192 18.37 5.99 -11.07
C ILE A 192 19.30 5.03 -10.31
N GLY A 193 19.97 4.09 -10.98
CA GLY A 193 20.85 3.13 -10.31
C GLY A 193 22.03 3.81 -9.62
N ALA A 194 22.60 4.86 -10.22
CA ALA A 194 23.67 5.65 -9.61
C ALA A 194 23.20 6.34 -8.33
N ARG A 195 21.96 6.88 -8.33
CA ARG A 195 21.36 7.45 -7.11
C ARG A 195 21.12 6.40 -6.02
N LEU A 196 20.78 5.18 -6.41
CA LEU A 196 20.62 4.07 -5.46
C LEU A 196 21.98 3.59 -4.92
N ASP A 197 23.04 3.60 -5.72
CA ASP A 197 24.40 3.29 -5.28
C ASP A 197 24.90 4.30 -4.24
N GLU A 198 24.63 5.59 -4.46
CA GLU A 198 25.01 6.68 -3.55
C GLU A 198 24.15 6.73 -2.26
N GLY A 199 22.99 6.06 -2.24
CA GLY A 199 22.02 6.17 -1.15
C GLY A 199 21.10 7.37 -1.34
N LEU A 200 19.96 7.13 -1.98
CA LEU A 200 18.96 8.13 -2.29
C LEU A 200 18.17 8.51 -1.03
N ASN A 201 18.33 9.76 -0.58
CA ASN A 201 17.59 10.31 0.56
C ASN A 201 16.45 11.21 0.11
N ILE A 202 15.21 10.81 0.41
CA ILE A 202 13.99 11.54 0.07
C ILE A 202 13.31 12.01 1.35
N LYS A 203 13.11 13.33 1.49
CA LYS A 203 12.38 13.89 2.63
C LYS A 203 10.89 13.55 2.53
N ALA A 204 10.28 13.13 3.63
CA ALA A 204 8.86 12.85 3.72
C ALA A 204 7.99 14.02 3.23
N SER A 205 8.41 15.25 3.55
CA SER A 205 7.74 16.50 3.14
C SER A 205 7.64 16.67 1.62
N HIS A 206 8.51 16.05 0.83
CA HIS A 206 8.51 16.20 -0.62
C HIS A 206 7.37 15.43 -1.30
N PHE A 207 7.00 14.25 -0.78
CA PHE A 207 6.00 13.39 -1.42
C PHE A 207 4.67 13.33 -0.67
N VAL A 208 4.43 14.19 0.34
CA VAL A 208 3.15 14.25 1.07
C VAL A 208 1.98 14.49 0.14
N ALA A 209 2.14 15.38 -0.84
CA ALA A 209 1.13 15.65 -1.85
C ALA A 209 0.90 14.42 -2.74
N THR A 210 1.95 13.74 -3.17
CA THR A 210 1.84 12.51 -3.97
C THR A 210 1.08 11.41 -3.21
N LYS A 211 1.46 11.15 -1.95
CA LYS A 211 0.74 10.23 -1.05
C LYS A 211 -0.72 10.63 -0.85
N ALA A 212 -0.99 11.93 -0.71
CA ALA A 212 -2.33 12.46 -0.52
C ALA A 212 -3.29 12.07 -1.65
N HIS A 213 -2.81 12.20 -2.90
CA HIS A 213 -3.61 11.91 -4.09
C HIS A 213 -3.72 10.41 -4.36
N ARG A 214 -2.71 9.63 -4.00
CA ARG A 214 -2.64 8.18 -4.23
C ARG A 214 -2.34 7.42 -2.93
N ALA A 215 -3.34 7.38 -2.06
CA ALA A 215 -3.19 6.93 -0.67
C ALA A 215 -3.23 5.41 -0.47
N PHE A 216 -3.46 4.61 -1.52
CA PHE A 216 -3.64 3.15 -1.41
C PHE A 216 -2.71 2.39 -2.36
N ILE A 217 -2.39 1.15 -1.99
CA ILE A 217 -1.65 0.18 -2.80
C ILE A 217 -2.56 -1.01 -3.19
N ASN A 218 -2.10 -1.87 -4.10
CA ASN A 218 -2.83 -3.09 -4.54
C ASN A 218 -2.96 -4.17 -3.44
N ASP A 219 -2.24 -4.06 -2.33
CA ASP A 219 -2.44 -4.95 -1.18
C ASP A 219 -3.84 -4.78 -0.56
N PRO A 220 -4.34 -5.84 0.12
CA PRO A 220 -5.55 -5.73 0.93
C PRO A 220 -5.45 -4.57 1.95
N ILE A 221 -6.33 -3.58 1.78
CA ILE A 221 -6.35 -2.39 2.63
C ILE A 221 -6.59 -2.80 4.09
N LYS A 222 -5.68 -2.39 4.97
CA LYS A 222 -5.77 -2.71 6.40
C LYS A 222 -6.90 -1.90 7.07
N PRO A 223 -7.74 -2.50 7.93
CA PRO A 223 -8.89 -1.81 8.52
C PRO A 223 -8.51 -0.53 9.26
N LEU A 224 -7.41 -0.54 10.03
CA LEU A 224 -6.94 0.64 10.75
C LEU A 224 -6.46 1.74 9.79
N TYR A 225 -5.83 1.35 8.68
CA TYR A 225 -5.38 2.30 7.66
C TYR A 225 -6.56 3.00 7.01
N LEU A 226 -7.56 2.25 6.56
CA LEU A 226 -8.77 2.83 5.97
C LEU A 226 -9.55 3.67 6.98
N ALA A 227 -9.73 3.19 8.22
CA ALA A 227 -10.42 3.94 9.26
C ALA A 227 -9.75 5.30 9.53
N THR A 228 -8.41 5.32 9.56
CA THR A 228 -7.63 6.55 9.73
C THR A 228 -7.80 7.47 8.53
N HIS A 229 -7.67 6.95 7.29
CA HIS A 229 -7.83 7.74 6.07
C HIS A 229 -9.22 8.35 5.94
N LEU A 230 -10.27 7.58 6.23
CA LEU A 230 -11.65 8.06 6.26
C LEU A 230 -11.79 9.22 7.25
N TRP A 231 -11.22 9.06 8.44
CA TRP A 231 -11.30 10.06 9.51
C TRP A 231 -10.55 11.36 9.19
N THR A 232 -9.32 11.25 8.70
CA THR A 232 -8.43 12.40 8.54
C THR A 232 -8.57 13.07 7.18
N ARG A 233 -9.11 12.39 6.17
CA ARG A 233 -9.15 12.90 4.79
C ARG A 233 -10.52 12.83 4.15
N THR A 234 -11.08 11.63 4.00
CA THR A 234 -12.31 11.45 3.21
C THR A 234 -13.48 12.23 3.80
N TRP A 235 -13.75 12.08 5.09
CA TRP A 235 -14.88 12.75 5.73
C TRP A 235 -14.68 14.25 5.96
N PRO A 236 -13.49 14.76 6.34
CA PRO A 236 -13.24 16.19 6.34
C PRO A 236 -13.50 16.86 4.98
N THR A 237 -13.15 16.20 3.88
CA THR A 237 -13.44 16.71 2.53
C THR A 237 -14.93 16.63 2.18
N GLN A 238 -15.61 15.53 2.58
CA GLN A 238 -17.03 15.30 2.22
C GLN A 238 -18.03 16.09 3.09
N PHE A 239 -17.76 16.21 4.39
CA PHE A 239 -18.67 16.77 5.40
C PHE A 239 -18.11 18.03 6.07
N GLY A 240 -16.97 18.56 5.60
CA GLY A 240 -16.28 19.71 6.18
C GLY A 240 -15.44 19.39 7.42
N GLY A 241 -14.71 20.40 7.90
CA GLY A 241 -13.83 20.30 9.07
C GLY A 241 -14.54 20.27 10.43
N GLY A 242 -15.88 20.19 10.45
CA GLY A 242 -16.70 20.19 11.66
C GLY A 242 -16.48 18.97 12.56
N ARG A 243 -16.98 19.04 13.80
CA ARG A 243 -16.88 17.97 14.81
C ARG A 243 -18.21 17.27 15.08
N GLU A 244 -19.20 17.60 14.29
CA GLU A 244 -20.56 17.08 14.44
C GLU A 244 -20.57 15.58 14.15
N ASP A 245 -21.58 14.94 14.70
CA ASP A 245 -21.86 13.55 14.36
C ASP A 245 -22.33 13.52 12.91
N ILE A 246 -21.73 12.65 12.10
CA ILE A 246 -22.06 12.52 10.67
C ILE A 246 -22.72 11.17 10.42
N THR A 247 -23.62 11.15 9.44
CA THR A 247 -24.22 9.93 8.93
C THR A 247 -23.46 9.48 7.70
N VAL A 248 -22.99 8.22 7.71
CA VAL A 248 -22.18 7.65 6.65
C VAL A 248 -22.82 6.36 6.15
N GLU A 249 -23.00 6.25 4.84
CA GLU A 249 -23.48 5.03 4.19
C GLU A 249 -22.31 4.21 3.63
N GLU A 250 -22.32 2.89 3.84
CA GLU A 250 -21.29 1.98 3.32
C GLU A 250 -21.17 2.05 1.80
N LYS A 251 -22.32 2.09 1.10
CA LYS A 251 -22.38 2.14 -0.37
C LYS A 251 -21.85 3.46 -0.91
N ALA A 252 -22.29 4.59 -0.35
CA ALA A 252 -21.81 5.90 -0.78
C ALA A 252 -20.29 6.05 -0.56
N THR A 253 -19.78 5.57 0.58
CA THR A 253 -18.35 5.58 0.88
C THR A 253 -17.56 4.68 -0.08
N THR A 254 -18.09 3.50 -0.39
CA THR A 254 -17.52 2.58 -1.40
C THR A 254 -17.41 3.27 -2.76
N THR A 255 -18.51 3.86 -3.24
CA THR A 255 -18.53 4.58 -4.53
C THR A 255 -17.54 5.74 -4.53
N LEU A 256 -17.41 6.48 -3.42
CA LEU A 256 -16.44 7.58 -3.30
C LEU A 256 -14.99 7.08 -3.40
N LEU A 257 -14.64 6.02 -2.66
CA LEU A 257 -13.29 5.44 -2.70
C LEU A 257 -12.97 4.85 -4.08
N GLN A 258 -13.93 4.19 -4.72
CA GLN A 258 -13.75 3.62 -6.06
C GLN A 258 -13.58 4.73 -7.11
N LYS A 259 -14.36 5.80 -7.02
CA LYS A 259 -14.24 6.95 -7.93
C LYS A 259 -12.91 7.67 -7.75
N GLN A 260 -12.45 7.86 -6.51
CA GLN A 260 -11.26 8.66 -6.24
C GLN A 260 -9.96 7.86 -6.39
N TYR A 261 -9.96 6.59 -6.01
CA TYR A 261 -8.74 5.78 -5.88
C TYR A 261 -8.82 4.43 -6.61
N GLY A 262 -9.95 4.06 -7.21
CA GLY A 262 -10.13 2.75 -7.85
C GLY A 262 -10.20 1.57 -6.87
N VAL A 263 -10.32 1.83 -5.56
CA VAL A 263 -10.30 0.81 -4.50
C VAL A 263 -11.47 0.93 -3.53
N GLY A 264 -11.57 0.02 -2.55
CA GLY A 264 -12.47 0.17 -1.40
C GLY A 264 -13.85 -0.47 -1.58
N GLY A 265 -13.89 -1.81 -1.74
CA GLY A 265 -15.15 -2.55 -1.77
C GLY A 265 -15.94 -2.49 -0.46
N ILE A 266 -17.25 -2.77 -0.52
CA ILE A 266 -18.18 -2.63 0.62
C ILE A 266 -17.73 -3.37 1.88
N THR A 267 -17.21 -4.59 1.74
CA THR A 267 -16.69 -5.38 2.87
C THR A 267 -15.47 -4.72 3.54
N VAL A 268 -14.63 -4.04 2.76
CA VAL A 268 -13.45 -3.32 3.28
C VAL A 268 -13.88 -2.09 4.06
N VAL A 269 -14.82 -1.32 3.51
CA VAL A 269 -15.43 -0.16 4.19
C VAL A 269 -16.10 -0.58 5.50
N ARG A 270 -16.91 -1.66 5.46
CA ARG A 270 -17.57 -2.20 6.65
C ARG A 270 -16.58 -2.58 7.74
N ARG A 271 -15.49 -3.29 7.41
CA ARG A 271 -14.45 -3.67 8.40
C ARG A 271 -13.78 -2.46 9.06
N ALA A 272 -13.58 -1.37 8.33
CA ALA A 272 -13.06 -0.13 8.89
C ALA A 272 -14.08 0.53 9.85
N LEU A 273 -15.37 0.54 9.49
CA LEU A 273 -16.44 1.07 10.34
C LEU A 273 -16.68 0.22 11.59
N GLU A 274 -16.61 -1.12 11.48
CA GLU A 274 -16.63 -2.05 12.62
C GLU A 274 -15.45 -1.83 13.58
N LEU A 275 -14.27 -1.50 13.05
CA LEU A 275 -13.13 -1.10 13.88
C LEU A 275 -13.41 0.22 14.62
N LEU A 276 -14.00 1.21 13.95
CA LEU A 276 -14.40 2.46 14.59
C LEU A 276 -15.51 2.26 15.64
N GLU A 277 -16.45 1.35 15.42
CA GLU A 277 -17.46 0.99 16.42
C GLU A 277 -16.85 0.32 17.64
N ARG A 278 -15.89 -0.58 17.46
CA ARG A 278 -15.10 -1.14 18.57
C ARG A 278 -14.35 -0.05 19.34
N ALA A 279 -13.85 0.97 18.64
CA ALA A 279 -13.22 2.14 19.25
C ALA A 279 -14.21 3.12 19.92
N GLY A 280 -15.52 2.85 19.87
CA GLY A 280 -16.57 3.72 20.40
C GLY A 280 -16.75 5.01 19.59
N LEU A 281 -16.32 5.03 18.32
CA LEU A 281 -16.34 6.20 17.43
C LEU A 281 -17.45 6.13 16.38
N ALA A 282 -18.05 4.97 16.18
CA ALA A 282 -19.15 4.76 15.25
C ALA A 282 -20.22 3.84 15.85
N ALA A 283 -21.43 3.88 15.30
CA ALA A 283 -22.52 2.97 15.65
C ALA A 283 -23.29 2.57 14.40
N ASN A 284 -23.38 1.27 14.15
CA ASN A 284 -24.18 0.71 13.06
C ASN A 284 -25.69 0.87 13.35
N GLN A 285 -26.45 1.35 12.37
CA GLN A 285 -27.90 1.52 12.45
C GLN A 285 -28.71 0.33 11.91
N GLY A 286 -28.05 -0.67 11.33
CA GLY A 286 -28.63 -1.95 10.89
C GLY A 286 -29.04 -2.01 9.40
N ASP A 287 -28.99 -0.89 8.68
CA ASP A 287 -29.39 -0.75 7.27
C ASP A 287 -28.21 -0.43 6.33
N GLY A 288 -26.97 -0.56 6.82
CA GLY A 288 -25.76 -0.13 6.11
C GLY A 288 -25.40 1.33 6.33
N THR A 289 -26.14 2.02 7.21
CA THR A 289 -25.85 3.38 7.68
C THR A 289 -25.16 3.35 9.04
N TRP A 290 -24.24 4.29 9.23
CA TRP A 290 -23.44 4.43 10.43
C TRP A 290 -23.52 5.87 10.94
N ILE A 291 -23.66 6.03 12.25
CA ILE A 291 -23.44 7.32 12.90
C ILE A 291 -21.99 7.35 13.36
N VAL A 292 -21.22 8.34 12.92
CA VAL A 292 -19.81 8.52 13.28
C VAL A 292 -19.65 9.79 14.11
N SER A 293 -19.07 9.67 15.29
CA SER A 293 -18.95 10.78 16.23
C SER A 293 -17.58 11.44 16.19
N ARG A 294 -17.44 12.48 15.35
CA ARG A 294 -16.16 13.16 15.09
C ARG A 294 -15.61 13.95 16.28
N LYS A 295 -16.45 14.29 17.26
CA LYS A 295 -16.06 14.97 18.51
C LYS A 295 -15.16 14.12 19.42
N LEU A 296 -15.24 12.78 19.34
CA LEU A 296 -14.65 11.88 20.33
C LEU A 296 -13.13 11.70 20.22
N LEU A 297 -12.50 12.12 19.10
CA LEU A 297 -11.04 12.09 18.93
C LEU A 297 -10.34 13.44 19.18
N GLY A 298 -11.09 14.50 19.55
CA GLY A 298 -10.51 15.77 20.03
C GLY A 298 -9.60 16.51 19.03
N ARG A 299 -8.75 17.44 19.54
CA ARG A 299 -7.64 18.10 18.80
C ARG A 299 -6.37 17.24 18.72
N SER A 300 -6.48 15.93 18.94
CA SER A 300 -5.33 15.04 18.74
C SER A 300 -4.81 15.32 17.34
N GLY A 301 -3.56 15.80 17.21
CA GLY A 301 -3.00 16.10 15.90
C GLY A 301 -3.16 14.89 14.99
N GLU A 302 -3.28 15.14 13.68
CA GLU A 302 -3.44 14.08 12.66
C GLU A 302 -2.47 12.90 12.85
N ARG A 303 -1.29 13.18 13.44
CA ARG A 303 -0.18 12.26 13.63
C ARG A 303 -0.48 11.01 14.47
N ASP A 304 -1.49 10.99 15.35
CA ASP A 304 -1.74 9.84 16.24
C ASP A 304 -3.16 9.28 16.20
N VAL A 305 -3.98 9.67 15.21
CA VAL A 305 -5.37 9.18 15.08
C VAL A 305 -5.43 7.65 15.04
N HIS A 306 -4.54 7.02 14.29
CA HIS A 306 -4.45 5.56 14.19
C HIS A 306 -4.14 4.90 15.56
N LYS A 307 -3.22 5.47 16.35
CA LYS A 307 -2.90 4.96 17.70
C LYS A 307 -4.10 5.04 18.63
N ILE A 308 -4.85 6.14 18.58
CA ILE A 308 -6.03 6.32 19.43
C ILE A 308 -7.13 5.33 19.01
N ILE A 309 -7.37 5.13 17.72
CA ILE A 309 -8.33 4.14 17.21
C ILE A 309 -7.92 2.73 17.67
N ALA A 310 -6.65 2.33 17.48
CA ALA A 310 -6.13 1.01 17.84
C ALA A 310 -6.30 0.73 19.34
N ARG A 311 -5.84 1.66 20.20
CA ARG A 311 -5.96 1.56 21.65
C ARG A 311 -7.41 1.47 22.11
N ARG A 312 -8.29 2.32 21.59
CA ARG A 312 -9.72 2.30 21.97
C ARG A 312 -10.42 1.03 21.50
N ALA A 313 -10.09 0.53 20.30
CA ALA A 313 -10.71 -0.68 19.76
C ALA A 313 -10.34 -1.97 20.52
N THR A 314 -9.28 -1.93 21.31
CA THR A 314 -8.73 -3.09 22.05
C THR A 314 -8.89 -2.97 23.56
N THR A 315 -9.20 -1.77 24.07
CA THR A 315 -9.60 -1.53 25.46
C THR A 315 -11.09 -1.88 25.64
N LYS A 316 -11.51 -2.25 26.87
CA LYS A 316 -12.92 -2.59 27.16
C LYS A 316 -13.89 -1.57 26.53
N PRO A 317 -14.92 -2.02 25.82
CA PRO A 317 -15.76 -1.15 25.02
C PRO A 317 -16.60 -0.22 25.91
N THR A 318 -16.30 1.07 25.87
CA THR A 318 -17.25 2.10 26.30
C THR A 318 -18.04 2.51 25.05
N ARG A 319 -19.30 2.08 24.93
CA ARG A 319 -20.17 2.56 23.85
C ARG A 319 -20.48 4.04 24.10
N LEU A 320 -19.92 4.91 23.28
CA LEU A 320 -20.10 6.36 23.40
C LEU A 320 -21.06 6.94 22.34
N VAL A 321 -21.34 6.19 21.27
CA VAL A 321 -22.26 6.60 20.21
C VAL A 321 -23.59 5.84 20.38
N PRO A 322 -24.73 6.54 20.57
CA PRO A 322 -26.03 5.89 20.72
C PRO A 322 -26.46 5.22 19.41
N ARG A 323 -26.97 3.98 19.52
CA ARG A 323 -27.67 3.31 18.43
C ARG A 323 -29.12 3.75 18.41
N ARG A 324 -29.72 3.92 17.22
CA ARG A 324 -31.17 4.03 17.12
C ARG A 324 -31.80 2.74 17.70
N PRO A 325 -32.86 2.83 18.50
CA PRO A 325 -33.58 1.65 18.94
C PRO A 325 -34.03 0.87 17.71
N ALA A 326 -33.80 -0.45 17.70
CA ALA A 326 -34.36 -1.29 16.66
C ALA A 326 -35.89 -1.05 16.63
N PRO A 327 -36.51 -0.86 15.45
CA PRO A 327 -37.94 -0.76 15.37
C PRO A 327 -38.52 -2.01 16.05
N LYS A 328 -39.35 -1.82 17.08
CA LYS A 328 -40.07 -2.92 17.70
C LYS A 328 -40.80 -3.63 16.57
N SER A 329 -40.46 -4.89 16.32
CA SER A 329 -41.26 -5.73 15.41
C SER A 329 -42.69 -5.62 15.91
N ALA A 330 -43.59 -5.08 15.08
CA ALA A 330 -45.00 -5.12 15.38
C ALA A 330 -45.31 -6.59 15.70
N ALA A 331 -45.73 -6.86 16.94
CA ALA A 331 -46.20 -8.18 17.31
C ALA A 331 -47.23 -8.56 16.26
N SER A 332 -47.02 -9.70 15.61
CA SER A 332 -48.04 -10.33 14.78
C SER A 332 -49.30 -10.37 15.64
N GLN A 333 -50.28 -9.54 15.31
CA GLN A 333 -51.62 -9.72 15.84
C GLN A 333 -52.05 -11.08 15.30
N ASP A 334 -52.11 -12.07 16.19
CA ASP A 334 -52.84 -13.29 15.95
C ASP A 334 -54.28 -12.88 15.61
N THR A 335 -54.60 -12.91 14.32
CA THR A 335 -55.96 -12.87 13.84
C THR A 335 -56.61 -14.20 14.23
N LEU A 336 -57.22 -14.22 15.41
CA LEU A 336 -58.30 -15.13 15.73
C LEU A 336 -59.57 -14.59 15.06
N PHE A 337 -59.88 -15.08 13.86
CA PHE A 337 -61.24 -15.23 13.35
C PHE A 337 -61.29 -16.38 12.34
#